data_AF-A0A7C4LLV6-F1
#
_entry.id   AF-A0A7C4LLV6-F1
#
_cell.length_a   1.000
_cell.length_b   1.000
_cell.length_c   1.000
_cell.angle_alpha   90.00
_cell.angle_beta   90.00
_cell.angle_gamma   90.00
#
_symmetry.space_group_name_H-M   'P 1'
#
loop_
_entity.id
_entity.type
_entity.pdbx_description
1 polymer ?
#
loop_
_entity_poly.entity_id
_entity_poly.type
_entity_poly.pdbx_seq_one_letter_code
_entity_poly.pdbx_strand_id
1 'polypeptide(L)'
;MFFKQYYLGCLAHASYLIGDEATHQAVVVDPQRDVDHYVQDAQAHGLEIKYVLLTHFHADFLAGHIELRNRCGARILLGAKAQAEFAFTPLKDGDSIDLGNVRLQILETPGHTPEGISVLVYDLQRQPAQPHAVLTGDTLFVGDVGRPDLLASIGVTADELAHQLYDSVHKLKQLPDETLVYPAHGAGSMCGKNLSTETVSTIGEQKRFNYALQPMSREEFVALVTADQPEAPEYFAYDAIRNRQERPDLAAALERSLRALSVDDVLRLRNQGAQLLDVRDGNDFAAAHLAGSINIGLRGKYATWCGTILNRQQPIVVIADPGNEEEAVTRLGRIGFDNVAGYLKDGLRALEHRPELVASLPRITAMELHEALTAPQPPMVVDVRTEKEWQAGHIPGSRNIPLNHLRERLAEIPSDQPVVVHCEGGYRSAIGGSLLLEAGRTNVSDLIGGYKAWNAFAHTAVVTSGGGN
;
A
#
# COMPACT_ATOMS: atom_id res chain seq x y z
N MET A 1 -16.75 -26.60 7.94
CA MET A 1 -15.64 -25.61 8.10
C MET A 1 -16.06 -24.36 7.35
N PHE A 2 -16.07 -23.22 8.03
CA PHE A 2 -16.21 -21.92 7.40
C PHE A 2 -14.85 -21.39 6.98
N PHE A 3 -14.72 -20.90 5.75
CA PHE A 3 -13.51 -20.26 5.23
C PHE A 3 -13.90 -19.10 4.32
N LYS A 4 -13.44 -17.89 4.63
CA LYS A 4 -13.67 -16.70 3.81
C LYS A 4 -12.37 -15.89 3.65
N GLN A 5 -11.99 -15.64 2.40
CA GLN A 5 -10.94 -14.70 2.04
C GLN A 5 -11.54 -13.30 1.86
N TYR A 6 -10.83 -12.29 2.36
CA TYR A 6 -11.12 -10.87 2.15
C TYR A 6 -9.93 -10.25 1.44
N TYR A 7 -10.19 -9.45 0.40
CA TYR A 7 -9.15 -8.81 -0.38
C TYR A 7 -9.33 -7.29 -0.40
N LEU A 8 -8.33 -6.56 0.09
CA LEU A 8 -8.31 -5.11 0.10
C LEU A 8 -7.50 -4.60 -1.09
N GLY A 9 -8.19 -4.23 -2.17
CA GLY A 9 -7.56 -3.86 -3.44
C GLY A 9 -6.57 -2.69 -3.35
N CYS A 10 -6.78 -1.72 -2.45
CA CYS A 10 -5.88 -0.57 -2.35
C CYS A 10 -4.51 -0.87 -1.72
N LEU A 11 -4.39 -1.98 -0.99
CA LEU A 11 -3.12 -2.49 -0.44
C LEU A 11 -2.69 -3.82 -1.10
N ALA A 12 -3.53 -4.36 -2.00
CA ALA A 12 -3.37 -5.71 -2.55
C ALA A 12 -3.20 -6.79 -1.47
N HIS A 13 -3.88 -6.60 -0.33
CA HIS A 13 -3.75 -7.40 0.88
C HIS A 13 -4.91 -8.39 1.02
N ALA A 14 -4.59 -9.63 1.38
CA ALA A 14 -5.51 -10.73 1.61
C ALA A 14 -5.49 -11.17 3.08
N SER A 15 -6.68 -11.39 3.63
CA SER A 15 -6.89 -11.80 5.02
C SER A 15 -7.99 -12.86 5.10
N TYR A 16 -8.04 -13.61 6.20
CA TYR A 16 -8.83 -14.84 6.24
C TYR A 16 -9.64 -14.97 7.52
N LEU A 17 -10.93 -15.25 7.42
CA LEU A 17 -11.76 -15.71 8.55
C LEU A 17 -12.00 -17.20 8.39
N ILE A 18 -11.56 -17.97 9.38
CA ILE A 18 -11.67 -19.43 9.40
C ILE A 18 -12.41 -19.83 10.67
N GLY A 19 -13.40 -20.71 10.56
CA GLY A 19 -14.21 -21.12 11.70
C GLY A 19 -14.69 -22.56 11.65
N ASP A 20 -14.90 -23.13 12.82
CA ASP A 20 -15.60 -24.38 12.99
C ASP A 20 -17.06 -24.10 13.33
N GLU A 21 -17.96 -24.57 12.47
CA GLU A 21 -19.41 -24.33 12.60
C GLU A 21 -20.03 -25.15 13.74
N ALA A 22 -19.36 -26.19 14.23
CA ALA A 22 -19.88 -27.05 15.29
C ALA A 22 -19.57 -26.51 16.70
N THR A 23 -18.38 -25.93 16.90
CA THR A 23 -17.99 -25.29 18.16
C THR A 23 -18.26 -23.79 18.18
N HIS A 24 -18.60 -23.22 17.03
CA HIS A 24 -18.75 -21.78 16.80
C HIS A 24 -17.45 -20.98 16.97
N GLN A 25 -16.28 -21.62 17.04
CA GLN A 25 -15.02 -20.89 17.22
C GLN A 25 -14.40 -20.49 15.89
N ALA A 26 -13.85 -19.28 15.85
CA ALA A 26 -13.17 -18.74 14.68
C ALA A 26 -11.85 -18.04 15.01
N VAL A 27 -11.05 -17.91 13.95
CA VAL A 27 -9.77 -17.20 13.92
C VAL A 27 -9.73 -16.29 12.71
N VAL A 28 -9.19 -15.08 12.89
CA VAL A 28 -8.84 -14.20 11.77
C VAL A 28 -7.33 -14.22 11.58
N VAL A 29 -6.88 -14.42 10.34
CA VAL A 29 -5.47 -14.39 9.96
C VAL A 29 -5.20 -13.14 9.14
N ASP A 30 -4.16 -12.40 9.56
CA ASP A 30 -3.69 -11.15 8.95
C ASP A 30 -4.82 -10.11 8.77
N PRO A 31 -5.57 -9.72 9.81
CA PRO A 31 -6.67 -8.76 9.66
C PRO A 31 -6.21 -7.39 9.17
N GLN A 32 -7.03 -6.79 8.31
CA GLN A 32 -7.03 -5.34 8.08
C GLN A 32 -7.28 -4.59 9.40
N ARG A 33 -6.83 -3.33 9.50
CA ARG A 33 -7.02 -2.52 10.71
C ARG A 33 -8.50 -2.26 11.00
N ASP A 34 -9.29 -1.97 9.97
CA ASP A 34 -10.74 -1.86 10.07
C ASP A 34 -11.35 -3.26 10.10
N VAL A 35 -11.82 -3.68 11.27
CA VAL A 35 -12.18 -5.07 11.55
C VAL A 35 -13.67 -5.38 11.44
N ASP A 36 -14.49 -4.38 11.11
CA ASP A 36 -15.95 -4.45 11.18
C ASP A 36 -16.53 -5.58 10.33
N HIS A 37 -16.03 -5.78 9.10
CA HIS A 37 -16.51 -6.85 8.24
C HIS A 37 -16.23 -8.24 8.81
N TYR A 38 -15.08 -8.46 9.45
CA TYR A 38 -14.79 -9.76 10.08
C TYR A 38 -15.76 -10.05 11.23
N VAL A 39 -16.02 -9.05 12.07
CA VAL A 39 -16.92 -9.19 13.23
C VAL A 39 -18.35 -9.43 12.76
N GLN A 40 -18.82 -8.66 11.77
CA GLN A 40 -20.16 -8.79 11.21
C GLN A 40 -20.34 -10.15 10.52
N ASP A 41 -19.37 -10.59 9.72
CA ASP A 41 -19.45 -11.89 9.05
C ASP A 41 -19.39 -13.05 10.05
N ALA A 42 -18.55 -12.97 11.08
CA ALA A 42 -18.52 -13.98 12.14
C ALA A 42 -19.89 -14.07 12.83
N GLN A 43 -20.47 -12.93 13.23
CA GLN A 43 -21.81 -12.88 13.84
C GLN A 43 -22.89 -13.44 12.92
N ALA A 44 -22.87 -13.09 11.63
CA ALA A 44 -23.84 -13.56 10.64
C ALA A 44 -23.81 -15.08 10.45
N HIS A 45 -22.66 -15.72 10.69
CA HIS A 45 -22.48 -17.17 10.60
C HIS A 45 -22.50 -17.85 11.99
N GLY A 46 -22.86 -17.13 13.05
CA GLY A 46 -22.90 -17.67 14.41
C GLY A 46 -21.53 -18.11 14.92
N LEU A 47 -20.45 -17.45 14.48
CA LEU A 47 -19.08 -17.70 14.89
C LEU A 47 -18.60 -16.64 15.89
N GLU A 48 -17.73 -17.04 16.80
CA GLU A 48 -17.05 -16.19 17.77
C GLU A 48 -15.55 -16.17 17.48
N ILE A 49 -15.01 -14.97 17.24
CA ILE A 49 -13.57 -14.77 16.96
C ILE A 49 -12.79 -14.91 18.26
N LYS A 50 -12.21 -16.10 18.49
CA LYS A 50 -11.40 -16.42 19.68
C LYS A 50 -9.93 -16.06 19.51
N TYR A 51 -9.46 -16.06 18.27
CA TYR A 51 -8.05 -15.88 17.96
C TYR A 51 -7.85 -14.87 16.84
N VAL A 52 -6.74 -14.15 16.91
CA VAL A 52 -6.20 -13.41 15.79
C VAL A 52 -4.75 -13.82 15.61
N LEU A 53 -4.38 -14.21 14.39
CA LEU A 53 -3.05 -14.69 14.06
C LEU A 53 -2.43 -13.76 13.03
N LEU A 54 -1.19 -13.33 13.25
CA LEU A 54 -0.41 -12.69 12.19
C LEU A 54 0.64 -13.68 11.67
N THR A 55 0.74 -13.81 10.36
CA THR A 55 1.80 -14.62 9.73
C THR A 55 3.16 -13.97 9.95
N HIS A 56 3.21 -12.64 10.03
CA HIS A 56 4.39 -11.84 10.32
C HIS A 56 3.99 -10.43 10.78
N PHE A 57 4.95 -9.61 11.23
CA PHE A 57 4.69 -8.18 11.38
C PHE A 57 4.66 -7.50 10.01
N HIS A 58 3.46 -7.17 9.55
CA HIS A 58 3.22 -6.47 8.28
C HIS A 58 3.96 -5.13 8.25
N ALA A 59 4.52 -4.80 7.09
CA ALA A 59 5.27 -3.56 6.90
C ALA A 59 4.47 -2.51 6.15
N ASP A 60 3.45 -2.86 5.38
CA ASP A 60 2.77 -1.95 4.45
C ASP A 60 1.44 -1.41 4.98
N PHE A 61 0.98 -1.92 6.14
CA PHE A 61 -0.18 -1.45 6.89
C PHE A 61 -0.11 -1.85 8.37
N LEU A 62 -0.95 -1.24 9.20
CA LEU A 62 -1.18 -1.67 10.59
C LEU A 62 -2.22 -2.79 10.64
N ALA A 63 -1.83 -3.97 11.11
CA ALA A 63 -2.73 -5.11 11.21
C ALA A 63 -3.73 -4.96 12.37
N GLY A 64 -4.96 -5.45 12.16
CA GLY A 64 -6.10 -5.34 13.09
C GLY A 64 -6.06 -6.25 14.33
N HIS A 65 -4.88 -6.71 14.76
CA HIS A 65 -4.75 -7.63 15.89
C HIS A 65 -5.10 -6.98 17.23
N ILE A 66 -4.73 -5.71 17.43
CA ILE A 66 -5.14 -4.92 18.59
C ILE A 66 -6.64 -4.66 18.55
N GLU A 67 -7.19 -4.32 17.38
CA GLU A 67 -8.61 -4.08 17.17
C GLU A 67 -9.46 -5.31 17.49
N LEU A 68 -9.12 -6.48 16.97
CA LEU A 68 -9.84 -7.72 17.27
C LEU A 68 -9.68 -8.16 18.73
N ARG A 69 -8.50 -7.96 19.34
CA ARG A 69 -8.32 -8.19 20.77
C ARG A 69 -9.26 -7.31 21.59
N ASN A 70 -9.29 -6.01 21.33
CA ASN A 70 -10.10 -5.05 22.10
C ASN A 70 -11.60 -5.28 21.88
N ARG A 71 -12.02 -5.58 20.65
CA ARG A 71 -13.44 -5.69 20.29
C ARG A 71 -14.04 -7.07 20.56
N CYS A 72 -13.26 -8.14 20.41
CA CYS A 72 -13.75 -9.52 20.51
C CYS A 72 -13.15 -10.28 21.71
N GLY A 73 -12.15 -9.73 22.40
CA GLY A 73 -11.36 -10.50 23.37
C GLY A 73 -10.46 -11.55 22.72
N ALA A 74 -10.19 -11.43 21.42
CA ALA A 74 -9.40 -12.40 20.66
C ALA A 74 -7.96 -12.47 21.19
N ARG A 75 -7.45 -13.68 21.39
CA ARG A 75 -6.06 -13.90 21.78
C ARG A 75 -5.15 -13.74 20.56
N ILE A 76 -4.15 -12.87 20.68
CA ILE A 76 -3.15 -12.63 19.63
C ILE A 76 -2.16 -13.79 19.58
N LEU A 77 -1.93 -14.33 18.38
CA LEU A 77 -1.01 -15.43 18.10
C LEU A 77 0.04 -14.98 17.08
N LEU A 78 1.31 -15.24 17.34
CA LEU A 78 2.45 -14.85 16.48
C LEU A 78 3.52 -15.94 16.48
N GLY A 79 4.40 -15.94 15.49
CA GLY A 79 5.58 -16.81 15.48
C GLY A 79 6.45 -16.63 16.72
N ALA A 80 7.07 -17.72 17.20
CA ALA A 80 7.78 -17.73 18.49
C ALA A 80 8.98 -16.77 18.59
N LYS A 81 9.52 -16.34 17.45
CA LYS A 81 10.62 -15.35 17.36
C LYS A 81 10.11 -13.89 17.39
N ALA A 82 8.80 -13.68 17.36
CA ALA A 82 8.20 -12.35 17.42
C ALA A 82 8.56 -11.65 18.73
N GLN A 83 8.76 -10.33 18.65
CA GLN A 83 8.99 -9.46 19.79
C GLN A 83 7.97 -8.32 19.72
N ALA A 84 7.11 -8.23 20.74
CA ALA A 84 6.06 -7.24 20.84
C ALA A 84 5.92 -6.70 22.28
N GLU A 85 5.40 -5.49 22.41
CA GLU A 85 5.12 -4.82 23.68
C GLU A 85 3.81 -5.28 24.33
N PHE A 86 2.95 -5.97 23.57
CA PHE A 86 1.67 -6.51 24.02
C PHE A 86 1.75 -8.03 24.29
N ALA A 87 0.80 -8.54 25.07
CA ALA A 87 0.71 -9.97 25.34
C ALA A 87 0.23 -10.75 24.10
N PHE A 88 0.94 -11.82 23.76
CA PHE A 88 0.58 -12.75 22.69
C PHE A 88 0.95 -14.19 23.07
N THR A 89 0.42 -15.17 22.34
CA THR A 89 0.83 -16.57 22.43
C THR A 89 1.87 -16.89 21.36
N PRO A 90 3.12 -17.21 21.71
CA PRO A 90 4.14 -17.60 20.75
C PRO A 90 3.84 -18.99 20.17
N LEU A 91 4.00 -19.13 18.86
CA LEU A 91 3.77 -20.36 18.11
C LEU A 91 5.06 -20.85 17.47
N LYS A 92 5.45 -22.09 17.76
CA LYS A 92 6.62 -22.77 17.19
C LYS A 92 6.22 -23.65 16.02
N ASP A 93 7.21 -24.08 15.24
CA ASP A 93 7.04 -25.08 14.18
C ASP A 93 6.36 -26.34 14.74
N GLY A 94 5.26 -26.77 14.12
CA GLY A 94 4.47 -27.93 14.53
C GLY A 94 3.36 -27.66 15.55
N ASP A 95 3.35 -26.50 16.23
CA ASP A 95 2.26 -26.13 17.15
C ASP A 95 0.91 -26.13 16.44
N SER A 96 -0.16 -26.41 17.18
CA SER A 96 -1.51 -26.49 16.61
C SER A 96 -2.54 -25.70 17.41
N ILE A 97 -3.52 -25.13 16.71
CA ILE A 97 -4.71 -24.49 17.27
C ILE A 97 -5.91 -25.29 16.78
N ASP A 98 -6.59 -25.97 17.70
CA ASP A 98 -7.80 -26.73 17.41
C ASP A 98 -9.05 -25.88 17.71
N LEU A 99 -9.88 -25.69 16.69
CA LEU A 99 -11.19 -25.03 16.80
C LEU A 99 -12.35 -26.04 16.87
N GLY A 100 -12.07 -27.35 16.91
CA GLY A 100 -13.07 -28.41 16.73
C GLY A 100 -12.68 -29.31 15.58
N ASN A 101 -13.47 -29.30 14.49
CA ASN A 101 -13.15 -30.03 13.27
C ASN A 101 -12.20 -29.25 12.34
N VAL A 102 -11.84 -28.02 12.72
CA VAL A 102 -10.83 -27.22 12.05
C VAL A 102 -9.57 -27.18 12.91
N ARG A 103 -8.44 -27.55 12.32
CA ARG A 103 -7.12 -27.43 12.94
C ARG A 103 -6.25 -26.50 12.12
N LEU A 104 -5.59 -25.57 12.78
CA LEU A 104 -4.47 -24.83 12.23
C LEU A 104 -3.16 -25.41 12.76
N GLN A 105 -2.21 -25.73 11.89
CA GLN A 105 -0.87 -26.14 12.27
C GLN A 105 0.17 -25.15 11.74
N ILE A 106 1.17 -24.85 12.55
CA ILE A 106 2.14 -23.80 12.27
C ILE A 106 3.38 -24.38 11.61
N LEU A 107 3.84 -23.72 10.55
CA LEU A 107 5.17 -23.92 9.96
C LEU A 107 5.96 -22.65 10.15
N GLU A 108 7.13 -22.72 10.76
CA GLU A 108 8.06 -21.59 10.74
C GLU A 108 8.61 -21.42 9.31
N THR A 109 8.36 -20.28 8.72
CA THR A 109 8.75 -19.97 7.33
C THR A 109 9.43 -18.60 7.23
N PRO A 110 10.54 -18.38 7.95
CA PRO A 110 11.24 -17.12 7.92
C PRO A 110 11.84 -16.86 6.54
N GLY A 111 12.01 -15.59 6.21
CA GLY A 111 12.61 -15.18 4.94
C GLY A 111 12.13 -13.81 4.50
N HIS A 112 10.81 -13.57 4.53
CA HIS A 112 10.30 -12.22 4.42
C HIS A 112 10.57 -11.42 5.70
N THR A 113 10.23 -12.02 6.85
CA THR A 113 10.61 -11.56 8.19
C THR A 113 11.21 -12.72 8.98
N PRO A 114 12.00 -12.46 10.04
CA PRO A 114 12.62 -13.52 10.84
C PRO A 114 11.62 -14.31 11.70
N GLU A 115 10.49 -13.70 12.07
CA GLU A 115 9.41 -14.36 12.83
C GLU A 115 8.32 -15.00 11.97
N GLY A 116 8.44 -14.94 10.65
CA GLY A 116 7.42 -15.38 9.70
C GLY A 116 6.99 -16.84 9.88
N ILE A 117 5.68 -17.07 9.84
CA ILE A 117 5.04 -18.38 9.89
C ILE A 117 4.04 -18.54 8.74
N SER A 118 3.90 -19.77 8.26
CA SER A 118 2.80 -20.21 7.41
C SER A 118 1.84 -21.08 8.21
N VAL A 119 0.56 -21.05 7.86
CA VAL A 119 -0.50 -21.74 8.59
C VAL A 119 -1.14 -22.80 7.72
N LEU A 120 -0.93 -24.07 8.05
CA LEU A 120 -1.64 -25.19 7.46
C LEU A 120 -3.06 -25.27 8.03
N VAL A 121 -4.06 -25.29 7.16
CA VAL A 121 -5.48 -25.38 7.52
C VAL A 121 -5.98 -26.78 7.20
N TYR A 122 -6.47 -27.49 8.22
CA TYR A 122 -7.03 -28.82 8.09
C TYR A 122 -8.54 -28.78 8.31
N ASP A 123 -9.27 -29.37 7.37
CA ASP A 123 -10.67 -29.79 7.56
C ASP A 123 -10.65 -31.27 7.98
N LEU A 124 -10.78 -31.51 9.28
CA LEU A 124 -10.68 -32.84 9.87
C LEU A 124 -11.87 -33.74 9.51
N GLN A 125 -12.99 -33.17 9.05
CA GLN A 125 -14.12 -33.96 8.57
C GLN A 125 -13.91 -34.43 7.13
N ARG A 126 -13.19 -33.64 6.33
CA ARG A 126 -12.87 -33.98 4.94
C ARG A 126 -11.66 -34.91 4.82
N GLN A 127 -10.52 -34.50 5.39
CA GLN A 127 -9.27 -35.24 5.24
C GLN A 127 -8.30 -34.94 6.40
N PRO A 128 -8.33 -35.73 7.50
CA PRO A 128 -7.53 -35.45 8.70
C PRO A 128 -6.00 -35.46 8.48
N ALA A 129 -5.53 -36.22 7.50
CA ALA A 129 -4.10 -36.50 7.31
C ALA A 129 -3.38 -35.50 6.39
N GLN A 130 -4.11 -34.62 5.70
CA GLN A 130 -3.53 -33.67 4.76
C GLN A 130 -4.17 -32.29 4.91
N PRO A 131 -3.38 -31.21 4.78
CA PRO A 131 -3.93 -29.86 4.85
C PRO A 131 -4.83 -29.59 3.64
N HIS A 132 -5.96 -28.93 3.89
CA HIS A 132 -6.80 -28.39 2.83
C HIS A 132 -6.11 -27.21 2.13
N ALA A 133 -5.46 -26.36 2.92
CA ALA A 133 -4.81 -25.14 2.46
C ALA A 133 -3.58 -24.79 3.30
N VAL A 134 -2.73 -23.93 2.76
CA VAL A 134 -1.68 -23.22 3.48
C VAL A 134 -1.85 -21.72 3.27
N LEU A 135 -1.96 -20.99 4.38
CA LEU A 135 -1.84 -19.53 4.38
C LEU A 135 -0.37 -19.19 4.47
N THR A 136 0.22 -18.65 3.41
CA THR A 136 1.68 -18.51 3.28
C THR A 136 2.21 -17.16 3.74
N GLY A 137 1.34 -16.27 4.22
CA GLY A 137 1.70 -14.88 4.50
C GLY A 137 2.42 -14.27 3.30
N ASP A 138 3.54 -13.62 3.57
CA ASP A 138 4.43 -13.06 2.54
C ASP A 138 5.64 -13.97 2.26
N THR A 139 5.67 -15.23 2.71
CA THR A 139 6.77 -16.15 2.34
C THR A 139 6.67 -16.60 0.89
N LEU A 140 5.48 -17.05 0.45
CA LEU A 140 5.23 -17.56 -0.90
C LEU A 140 3.99 -16.90 -1.49
N PHE A 141 4.13 -16.32 -2.68
CA PHE A 141 3.04 -15.72 -3.46
C PHE A 141 2.64 -16.61 -4.64
N VAL A 142 1.54 -16.25 -5.30
CA VAL A 142 1.21 -16.84 -6.60
C VAL A 142 2.18 -16.31 -7.66
N GLY A 143 3.15 -17.14 -8.04
CA GLY A 143 4.17 -16.84 -9.05
C GLY A 143 5.44 -16.16 -8.54
N ASP A 144 5.53 -15.84 -7.25
CA ASP A 144 6.68 -15.15 -6.65
C ASP A 144 6.89 -15.55 -5.18
N VAL A 145 7.82 -14.91 -4.49
CA VAL A 145 8.09 -15.03 -3.04
C VAL A 145 8.27 -13.65 -2.40
N GLY A 146 8.23 -13.61 -1.07
CA GLY A 146 8.50 -12.40 -0.29
C GLY A 146 9.88 -11.83 -0.57
N ARG A 147 9.97 -10.50 -0.63
CA ARG A 147 11.27 -9.82 -0.62
C ARG A 147 11.96 -9.97 0.75
N PRO A 148 13.28 -10.23 0.80
CA PRO A 148 14.02 -10.40 2.05
C PRO A 148 14.67 -9.11 2.57
N ASP A 149 14.56 -7.99 1.86
CA ASP A 149 15.33 -6.77 2.07
C ASP A 149 14.57 -5.62 2.75
N LEU A 150 13.39 -5.89 3.32
CA LEU A 150 12.65 -4.86 4.04
C LEU A 150 13.42 -4.43 5.30
N LEU A 151 13.61 -3.10 5.44
CA LEU A 151 14.19 -2.46 6.63
C LEU A 151 13.43 -2.77 7.93
N ALA A 152 12.21 -3.31 7.82
CA ALA A 152 11.38 -3.83 8.90
C ALA A 152 12.02 -5.01 9.67
N SER A 153 12.96 -5.73 9.06
CA SER A 153 13.61 -6.91 9.62
C SER A 153 14.76 -6.54 10.57
N ILE A 154 14.41 -5.96 11.71
CA ILE A 154 15.37 -5.48 12.72
C ILE A 154 16.32 -6.60 13.15
N GLY A 155 17.61 -6.36 12.97
CA GLY A 155 18.67 -7.25 13.45
C GLY A 155 19.02 -8.42 12.53
N VAL A 156 18.48 -8.48 11.31
CA VAL A 156 18.81 -9.50 10.31
C VAL A 156 19.05 -8.84 8.96
N THR A 157 20.08 -9.29 8.24
CA THR A 157 20.42 -8.76 6.91
C THR A 157 19.53 -9.37 5.81
N ALA A 158 19.43 -8.66 4.68
CA ALA A 158 18.71 -9.15 3.51
C ALA A 158 19.26 -10.48 2.98
N ASP A 159 20.59 -10.66 3.05
CA ASP A 159 21.27 -11.89 2.65
C ASP A 159 20.87 -13.07 3.55
N GLU A 160 20.97 -12.90 4.88
CA GLU A 160 20.55 -13.92 5.85
C GLU A 160 19.08 -14.32 5.67
N LEU A 161 18.21 -13.34 5.40
CA LEU A 161 16.80 -13.58 5.13
C LEU A 161 16.56 -14.30 3.80
N ALA A 162 17.31 -13.98 2.74
CA ALA A 162 17.22 -14.71 1.47
C ALA A 162 17.63 -16.19 1.63
N HIS A 163 18.68 -16.45 2.42
CA HIS A 163 19.08 -17.81 2.79
C HIS A 163 17.98 -18.56 3.55
N GLN A 164 17.31 -17.91 4.51
CA GLN A 164 16.19 -18.50 5.25
C GLN A 164 14.97 -18.74 4.36
N LEU A 165 14.68 -17.80 3.44
CA LEU A 165 13.58 -17.90 2.50
C LEU A 165 13.73 -19.14 1.60
N TYR A 166 14.95 -19.43 1.14
CA TYR A 166 15.24 -20.65 0.37
C TYR A 166 14.80 -21.91 1.12
N ASP A 167 15.16 -22.03 2.41
CA ASP A 167 14.78 -23.19 3.24
C ASP A 167 13.26 -23.27 3.46
N SER A 168 12.62 -22.12 3.71
CA SER A 168 11.17 -22.01 3.91
C SER A 168 10.38 -22.41 2.67
N VAL A 169 10.79 -21.95 1.49
CA VAL A 169 10.16 -22.29 0.21
C VAL A 169 10.34 -23.78 -0.10
N HIS A 170 11.50 -24.36 0.21
CA HIS A 170 11.73 -25.81 0.08
C HIS A 170 10.94 -26.66 1.08
N LYS A 171 10.66 -26.14 2.28
CA LYS A 171 9.74 -26.74 3.25
C LYS A 171 8.32 -26.75 2.69
N LEU A 172 7.82 -25.61 2.21
CA LEU A 172 6.49 -25.49 1.59
C LEU A 172 6.35 -26.40 0.34
N LYS A 173 7.43 -26.55 -0.43
CA LYS A 173 7.49 -27.47 -1.58
C LYS A 173 7.20 -28.94 -1.22
N GLN A 174 7.36 -29.37 0.03
CA GLN A 174 7.07 -30.76 0.42
C GLN A 174 5.59 -31.04 0.62
N LEU A 175 4.73 -30.01 0.64
CA LEU A 175 3.29 -30.18 0.78
C LEU A 175 2.67 -30.91 -0.43
N PRO A 176 1.54 -31.62 -0.24
CA PRO A 176 0.78 -32.24 -1.32
C PRO A 176 0.40 -31.22 -2.41
N ASP A 177 0.41 -31.65 -3.67
CA ASP A 177 0.20 -30.78 -4.83
C ASP A 177 -1.18 -30.12 -4.83
N GLU A 178 -2.19 -30.79 -4.26
CA GLU A 178 -3.57 -30.34 -4.11
C GLU A 178 -3.77 -29.27 -3.02
N THR A 179 -2.78 -29.05 -2.16
CA THR A 179 -2.87 -28.06 -1.07
C THR A 179 -3.05 -26.66 -1.66
N LEU A 180 -4.13 -25.98 -1.30
CA LEU A 180 -4.39 -24.60 -1.74
C LEU A 180 -3.36 -23.64 -1.13
N VAL A 181 -2.91 -22.66 -1.90
CA VAL A 181 -1.95 -21.63 -1.48
C VAL A 181 -2.67 -20.29 -1.42
N TYR A 182 -2.67 -19.69 -0.23
CA TYR A 182 -3.31 -18.42 0.08
C TYR A 182 -2.29 -17.42 0.66
N PRO A 183 -1.74 -16.52 -0.15
CA PRO A 183 -0.78 -15.52 0.33
C PRO A 183 -1.45 -14.37 1.12
N ALA A 184 -0.67 -13.53 1.80
CA ALA A 184 -1.18 -12.28 2.38
C ALA A 184 -1.19 -11.11 1.38
N HIS A 185 -0.53 -11.23 0.21
CA HIS A 185 -0.57 -10.21 -0.84
C HIS A 185 -0.73 -10.77 -2.26
N GLY A 186 -1.23 -9.91 -3.16
CA GLY A 186 -1.36 -10.18 -4.60
C GLY A 186 -0.90 -9.02 -5.49
N ALA A 187 -1.35 -9.01 -6.75
CA ALA A 187 -0.95 -8.01 -7.75
C ALA A 187 -1.09 -6.56 -7.25
N GLY A 188 0.01 -5.82 -7.32
CA GLY A 188 0.07 -4.40 -6.96
C GLY A 188 0.72 -4.10 -5.60
N SER A 189 0.98 -5.13 -4.78
CA SER A 189 1.77 -5.01 -3.54
C SER A 189 3.25 -4.74 -3.83
N MET A 190 3.92 -4.07 -2.88
CA MET A 190 5.37 -3.79 -2.90
C MET A 190 6.18 -4.83 -2.10
N CYS A 191 5.52 -5.83 -1.52
CA CYS A 191 6.14 -6.93 -0.76
C CYS A 191 6.73 -8.04 -1.66
N GLY A 192 6.43 -8.03 -2.96
CA GLY A 192 6.96 -8.95 -3.97
C GLY A 192 7.25 -8.27 -5.31
N LYS A 193 7.95 -8.94 -6.23
CA LYS A 193 8.47 -8.35 -7.47
C LYS A 193 7.43 -8.39 -8.61
N ASN A 194 6.76 -9.52 -8.80
CA ASN A 194 5.82 -9.80 -9.89
C ASN A 194 4.61 -10.62 -9.40
N LEU A 195 3.80 -10.07 -8.50
CA LEU A 195 2.64 -10.78 -7.95
C LEU A 195 1.53 -10.96 -9.00
N SER A 196 0.95 -12.17 -9.04
CA SER A 196 -0.22 -12.49 -9.87
C SER A 196 -1.50 -11.80 -9.41
N THR A 197 -2.45 -11.60 -10.34
CA THR A 197 -3.82 -11.15 -10.03
C THR A 197 -4.67 -12.25 -9.38
N GLU A 198 -4.26 -13.51 -9.51
CA GLU A 198 -4.92 -14.64 -8.85
C GLU A 198 -4.70 -14.57 -7.33
N THR A 199 -5.77 -14.70 -6.55
CA THR A 199 -5.73 -14.62 -5.08
C THR A 199 -5.57 -15.98 -4.39
N VAL A 200 -5.52 -17.06 -5.18
CA VAL A 200 -5.35 -18.45 -4.74
C VAL A 200 -4.65 -19.28 -5.82
N SER A 201 -3.86 -20.27 -5.41
CA SER A 201 -3.24 -21.28 -6.29
C SER A 201 -3.23 -22.64 -5.59
N THR A 202 -2.53 -23.63 -6.13
CA THR A 202 -2.11 -24.85 -5.42
C THR A 202 -0.60 -24.97 -5.35
N ILE A 203 -0.09 -25.79 -4.42
CA ILE A 203 1.34 -26.13 -4.33
C ILE A 203 1.83 -26.78 -5.63
N GLY A 204 1.02 -27.62 -6.27
CA GLY A 204 1.34 -28.27 -7.55
C GLY A 204 1.57 -27.26 -8.68
N GLU A 205 0.71 -26.25 -8.79
CA GLU A 205 0.88 -25.18 -9.80
C GLU A 205 2.10 -24.31 -9.48
N GLN A 206 2.33 -23.99 -8.19
CA GLN A 206 3.52 -23.24 -7.80
C GLN A 206 4.81 -24.02 -8.07
N LYS A 207 4.85 -25.34 -7.86
CA LYS A 207 5.98 -26.21 -8.26
C LYS A 207 6.25 -26.17 -9.76
N ARG A 208 5.22 -26.01 -10.60
CA ARG A 208 5.35 -26.00 -12.06
C ARG A 208 5.82 -24.65 -12.61
N PHE A 209 5.32 -23.56 -12.03
CA PHE A 209 5.43 -22.23 -12.66
C PHE A 209 6.12 -21.17 -11.82
N ASN A 210 6.17 -21.30 -10.49
CA ASN A 210 6.86 -20.33 -9.64
C ASN A 210 8.37 -20.53 -9.78
N TYR A 211 9.10 -19.48 -10.17
CA TYR A 211 10.55 -19.55 -10.37
C TYR A 211 11.27 -19.99 -9.10
N ALA A 212 10.80 -19.53 -7.93
CA ALA A 212 11.40 -19.81 -6.63
C ALA A 212 11.32 -21.29 -6.22
N LEU A 213 10.44 -22.07 -6.86
CA LEU A 213 10.29 -23.50 -6.63
C LEU A 213 10.97 -24.37 -7.69
N GLN A 214 11.59 -23.77 -8.71
CA GLN A 214 12.35 -24.48 -9.73
C GLN A 214 13.71 -24.96 -9.20
N PRO A 215 14.30 -26.01 -9.78
CA PRO A 215 15.65 -26.44 -9.42
C PRO A 215 16.67 -25.32 -9.68
N MET A 216 17.31 -24.84 -8.62
CA MET A 216 18.43 -23.90 -8.65
C MET A 216 19.30 -24.08 -7.40
N SER A 217 20.54 -23.60 -7.45
CA SER A 217 21.39 -23.51 -6.26
C SER A 217 20.87 -22.44 -5.29
N ARG A 218 21.31 -22.51 -4.03
CA ARG A 218 20.95 -21.51 -3.02
C ARG A 218 21.48 -20.13 -3.40
N GLU A 219 22.69 -20.09 -3.94
CA GLU A 219 23.36 -18.86 -4.34
C GLU A 219 22.65 -18.19 -5.52
N GLU A 220 22.21 -18.97 -6.52
CA GLU A 220 21.37 -18.46 -7.61
C GLU A 220 20.04 -17.91 -7.09
N PHE A 221 19.39 -18.61 -6.15
CA PHE A 221 18.16 -18.14 -5.52
C PHE A 221 18.36 -16.80 -4.82
N VAL A 222 19.37 -16.68 -3.96
CA VAL A 222 19.68 -15.46 -3.20
C VAL A 222 19.93 -14.29 -4.16
N ALA A 223 20.72 -14.50 -5.21
CA ALA A 223 20.96 -13.48 -6.22
C ALA A 223 19.68 -13.04 -6.94
N LEU A 224 18.77 -13.97 -7.26
CA LEU A 224 17.51 -13.66 -7.92
C LEU A 224 16.54 -12.88 -7.04
N VAL A 225 16.34 -13.31 -5.79
CA VAL A 225 15.36 -12.69 -4.88
C VAL A 225 15.84 -11.37 -4.28
N THR A 226 17.13 -11.06 -4.37
CA THR A 226 17.69 -9.76 -3.92
C THR A 226 17.85 -8.77 -5.07
N ALA A 227 17.69 -9.21 -6.33
CA ALA A 227 17.86 -8.36 -7.52
C ALA A 227 16.60 -7.56 -7.89
N ASP A 228 16.81 -6.29 -8.28
CA ASP A 228 15.79 -5.33 -8.74
C ASP A 228 14.57 -5.19 -7.81
N GLN A 229 14.79 -5.25 -6.50
CA GLN A 229 13.73 -4.98 -5.54
C GLN A 229 13.32 -3.50 -5.62
N PRO A 230 12.02 -3.19 -5.66
CA PRO A 230 11.58 -1.80 -5.73
C PRO A 230 11.90 -1.08 -4.41
N GLU A 231 12.15 0.22 -4.50
CA GLU A 231 12.34 1.06 -3.32
C GLU A 231 11.12 0.96 -2.40
N ALA A 232 11.35 0.59 -1.14
CA ALA A 232 10.29 0.51 -0.14
C ALA A 232 9.98 1.92 0.39
N PRO A 233 8.70 2.33 0.46
CA PRO A 233 8.33 3.59 1.08
C PRO A 233 8.81 3.69 2.53
N GLU A 234 9.22 4.88 2.98
CA GLU A 234 9.72 5.09 4.35
C GLU A 234 8.73 4.65 5.44
N TYR A 235 7.43 4.79 5.19
CA TYR A 235 6.40 4.40 6.15
C TYR A 235 6.40 2.88 6.41
N PHE A 236 7.03 2.06 5.57
CA PHE A 236 7.04 0.62 5.77
C PHE A 236 7.73 0.20 7.08
N ALA A 237 8.86 0.83 7.35
CA ALA A 237 9.58 0.61 8.60
C ALA A 237 8.77 1.09 9.81
N TYR A 238 8.01 2.18 9.65
CA TYR A 238 7.14 2.69 10.69
C TYR A 238 6.02 1.72 11.04
N ASP A 239 5.31 1.19 10.03
CA ASP A 239 4.20 0.25 10.24
C ASP A 239 4.69 -1.08 10.83
N ALA A 240 5.82 -1.61 10.33
CA ALA A 240 6.44 -2.80 10.91
C ALA A 240 6.81 -2.64 12.39
N ILE A 241 7.34 -1.47 12.77
CA ILE A 241 7.60 -1.15 14.18
C ILE A 241 6.29 -1.05 14.94
N ARG A 242 5.29 -0.35 14.39
CA ARG A 242 4.01 -0.11 15.06
C ARG A 242 3.19 -1.36 15.27
N ASN A 243 3.29 -2.35 14.38
CA ASN A 243 2.68 -3.66 14.57
C ASN A 243 3.30 -4.47 15.72
N ARG A 244 4.45 -4.05 16.27
CA ARG A 244 5.07 -4.63 17.46
C ARG A 244 4.69 -3.91 18.76
N GLN A 245 4.07 -2.73 18.67
CA GLN A 245 3.81 -1.85 19.82
C GLN A 245 2.38 -1.98 20.31
N GLU A 246 2.19 -1.75 21.61
CA GLU A 246 0.85 -1.48 22.12
C GLU A 246 0.40 -0.10 21.60
N ARG A 247 -0.84 -0.01 21.11
CA ARG A 247 -1.34 1.20 20.46
C ARG A 247 -2.86 1.35 20.61
N PRO A 248 -3.41 2.57 20.48
CA PRO A 248 -4.85 2.74 20.36
C PRO A 248 -5.41 2.01 19.14
N ASP A 249 -6.65 1.51 19.26
CA ASP A 249 -7.39 0.97 18.12
C ASP A 249 -7.83 2.08 17.15
N LEU A 250 -8.18 1.66 15.93
CA LEU A 250 -8.64 2.55 14.88
C LEU A 250 -9.91 3.32 15.28
N ALA A 251 -10.84 2.72 16.01
CA ALA A 251 -12.07 3.40 16.43
C ALA A 251 -11.77 4.63 17.30
N ALA A 252 -10.86 4.49 18.28
CA ALA A 252 -10.39 5.60 19.09
C ALA A 252 -9.65 6.67 18.27
N ALA A 253 -8.95 6.29 17.21
CA ALA A 253 -8.33 7.24 16.29
C ALA A 253 -9.38 8.02 15.48
N LEU A 254 -10.36 7.34 14.90
CA LEU A 254 -11.43 7.93 14.11
C LEU A 254 -12.27 8.92 14.93
N GLU A 255 -12.60 8.59 16.18
CA GLU A 255 -13.35 9.50 17.08
C GLU A 255 -12.63 10.85 17.30
N ARG A 256 -11.30 10.83 17.34
CA ARG A 256 -10.50 12.06 17.46
C ARG A 256 -10.37 12.82 16.14
N SER A 257 -10.34 12.09 15.04
CA SER A 257 -9.99 12.61 13.70
C SER A 257 -11.19 13.09 12.88
N LEU A 258 -12.38 12.54 13.09
CA LEU A 258 -13.60 12.88 12.32
C LEU A 258 -14.28 14.14 12.87
N ARG A 259 -13.55 15.26 12.86
CA ARG A 259 -14.00 16.57 13.33
C ARG A 259 -14.15 17.54 12.17
N ALA A 260 -15.36 18.09 12.00
CA ALA A 260 -15.60 19.16 11.05
C ALA A 260 -14.93 20.46 11.52
N LEU A 261 -14.11 21.07 10.66
CA LEU A 261 -13.37 22.29 10.92
C LEU A 261 -13.89 23.44 10.05
N SER A 262 -13.97 24.63 10.63
CA SER A 262 -14.21 25.86 9.88
C SER A 262 -12.99 26.25 9.04
N VAL A 263 -13.17 27.11 8.03
CA VAL A 263 -12.04 27.65 7.24
C VAL A 263 -11.00 28.30 8.17
N ASP A 264 -11.43 29.09 9.15
CA ASP A 264 -10.52 29.79 10.06
C ASP A 264 -9.76 28.81 10.98
N ASP A 265 -10.37 27.71 11.41
CA ASP A 265 -9.68 26.64 12.13
C ASP A 265 -8.62 25.96 11.27
N VAL A 266 -8.95 25.66 10.01
CA VAL A 266 -8.01 25.07 9.05
C VAL A 266 -6.81 26.00 8.83
N LEU A 267 -7.05 27.30 8.63
CA LEU A 267 -5.97 28.29 8.47
C LEU A 267 -5.11 28.41 9.73
N ARG A 268 -5.72 28.37 10.91
CA ARG A 268 -4.99 28.37 12.19
C ARG A 268 -4.11 27.13 12.33
N LEU A 269 -4.63 25.94 12.02
CA LEU A 269 -3.87 24.68 12.05
C LEU A 269 -2.74 24.69 11.01
N ARG A 270 -2.98 25.18 9.80
CA ARG A 270 -1.94 25.36 8.77
C ARG A 270 -0.80 26.23 9.28
N ASN A 271 -1.11 27.36 9.91
CA ASN A 271 -0.09 28.24 10.49
C ASN A 271 0.68 27.61 11.67
N GLN A 272 0.13 26.55 12.28
CA GLN A 272 0.78 25.74 13.31
C GLN A 272 1.56 24.55 12.73
N GLY A 273 1.64 24.42 11.40
CA GLY A 273 2.38 23.36 10.71
C GLY A 273 1.54 22.15 10.31
N ALA A 274 0.21 22.26 10.30
CA ALA A 274 -0.64 21.20 9.76
C ALA A 274 -0.53 21.13 8.23
N GLN A 275 -0.46 19.91 7.71
CA GLN A 275 -0.50 19.61 6.28
C GLN A 275 -1.95 19.60 5.81
N LEU A 276 -2.23 20.29 4.71
CA LEU A 276 -3.55 20.31 4.09
C LEU A 276 -3.59 19.25 2.98
N LEU A 277 -4.38 18.21 3.17
CA LEU A 277 -4.49 17.08 2.24
C LEU A 277 -5.83 17.15 1.49
N ASP A 278 -5.78 17.47 0.20
CA ASP A 278 -6.94 17.44 -0.68
C ASP A 278 -7.05 16.08 -1.38
N VAL A 279 -8.12 15.35 -1.06
CA VAL A 279 -8.32 13.96 -1.51
C VAL A 279 -9.24 13.83 -2.72
N ARG A 280 -9.64 14.97 -3.31
CA ARG A 280 -10.47 15.02 -4.52
C ARG A 280 -9.68 14.58 -5.75
N ASP A 281 -10.40 14.37 -6.86
CA ASP A 281 -9.78 14.04 -8.14
C ASP A 281 -8.82 15.15 -8.60
N GLY A 282 -7.74 14.76 -9.27
CA GLY A 282 -6.73 15.70 -9.73
C GLY A 282 -7.28 16.76 -10.69
N ASN A 283 -8.36 16.46 -11.42
CA ASN A 283 -9.03 17.43 -12.28
C ASN A 283 -9.73 18.52 -11.46
N ASP A 284 -10.48 18.12 -10.42
CA ASP A 284 -11.21 19.04 -9.55
C ASP A 284 -10.26 19.90 -8.72
N PHE A 285 -9.17 19.29 -8.23
CA PHE A 285 -8.09 20.01 -7.58
C PHE A 285 -7.43 21.02 -8.51
N ALA A 286 -7.11 20.62 -9.74
CA ALA A 286 -6.43 21.50 -10.69
C ALA A 286 -7.27 22.72 -11.08
N ALA A 287 -8.59 22.54 -11.21
CA ALA A 287 -9.51 23.63 -11.48
C ALA A 287 -9.58 24.65 -10.32
N ALA A 288 -9.71 24.17 -9.08
CA ALA A 288 -9.69 25.01 -7.88
C ALA A 288 -9.37 24.20 -6.62
N HIS A 289 -8.51 24.74 -5.76
CA HIS A 289 -8.15 24.14 -4.47
C HIS A 289 -7.79 25.19 -3.42
N LEU A 290 -7.71 24.78 -2.15
CA LEU A 290 -7.23 25.64 -1.07
C LEU A 290 -5.72 25.86 -1.23
N ALA A 291 -5.28 27.11 -1.34
CA ALA A 291 -3.87 27.43 -1.52
C ALA A 291 -2.98 26.80 -0.43
N GLY A 292 -1.95 26.09 -0.87
CA GLY A 292 -1.01 25.34 -0.01
C GLY A 292 -1.46 23.92 0.35
N SER A 293 -2.54 23.40 -0.24
CA SER A 293 -2.91 21.98 -0.11
C SER A 293 -2.16 21.06 -1.08
N ILE A 294 -1.89 19.85 -0.63
CA ILE A 294 -1.30 18.75 -1.39
C ILE A 294 -2.44 17.87 -1.90
N ASN A 295 -2.46 17.57 -3.19
CA ASN A 295 -3.45 16.66 -3.77
C ASN A 295 -2.96 15.22 -3.71
N ILE A 296 -3.75 14.32 -3.13
CA ILE A 296 -3.60 12.87 -3.27
C ILE A 296 -4.99 12.26 -3.35
N GLY A 297 -5.47 12.00 -4.57
CA GLY A 297 -6.86 11.59 -4.80
C GLY A 297 -7.19 10.17 -4.33
N LEU A 298 -8.41 9.96 -3.80
CA LEU A 298 -8.86 8.65 -3.29
C LEU A 298 -8.89 7.53 -4.35
N ARG A 299 -9.11 7.88 -5.62
CA ARG A 299 -9.26 6.93 -6.75
C ARG A 299 -7.93 6.31 -7.24
N GLY A 300 -6.79 6.68 -6.65
CA GLY A 300 -5.50 6.09 -6.97
C GLY A 300 -4.88 5.29 -5.80
N LYS A 301 -3.55 5.17 -5.81
CA LYS A 301 -2.77 4.56 -4.71
C LYS A 301 -2.67 5.50 -3.49
N TYR A 302 -3.82 5.97 -3.01
CA TYR A 302 -3.95 7.02 -1.97
C TYR A 302 -3.06 6.75 -0.76
N ALA A 303 -3.25 5.61 -0.09
CA ALA A 303 -2.53 5.26 1.14
C ALA A 303 -1.02 5.25 0.90
N THR A 304 -0.55 4.55 -0.14
CA THR A 304 0.88 4.52 -0.49
C THR A 304 1.45 5.93 -0.68
N TRP A 305 0.80 6.79 -1.45
CA TRP A 305 1.30 8.14 -1.68
C TRP A 305 1.20 9.04 -0.45
N CYS A 306 0.17 8.89 0.39
CA CYS A 306 0.12 9.56 1.69
C CYS A 306 1.30 9.14 2.57
N GLY A 307 1.57 7.83 2.66
CA GLY A 307 2.70 7.28 3.41
C GLY A 307 4.06 7.72 2.89
N THR A 308 4.19 7.94 1.58
CA THR A 308 5.43 8.42 0.95
C THR A 308 5.62 9.94 1.08
N ILE A 309 4.55 10.73 0.98
CA ILE A 309 4.65 12.19 0.80
C ILE A 309 4.38 12.99 2.07
N LEU A 310 3.51 12.50 2.95
CA LEU A 310 3.10 13.24 4.14
C LEU A 310 4.02 12.95 5.31
N ASN A 311 4.25 13.97 6.14
CA ASN A 311 4.92 13.81 7.41
C ASN A 311 3.93 13.29 8.46
N ARG A 312 4.10 12.04 8.92
CA ARG A 312 3.25 11.41 9.95
C ARG A 312 3.19 12.14 11.29
N GLN A 313 4.22 12.92 11.65
CA GLN A 313 4.29 13.63 12.92
C GLN A 313 3.55 14.97 12.88
N GLN A 314 3.35 15.54 11.69
CA GLN A 314 2.61 16.77 11.53
C GLN A 314 1.10 16.49 11.47
N PRO A 315 0.25 17.35 12.07
CA PRO A 315 -1.19 17.20 11.96
C PRO A 315 -1.65 17.26 10.50
N ILE A 316 -2.67 16.47 10.16
CA ILE A 316 -3.26 16.45 8.81
C ILE A 316 -4.68 17.01 8.89
N VAL A 317 -5.02 17.92 7.98
CA VAL A 317 -6.40 18.34 7.74
C VAL A 317 -6.83 17.81 6.37
N VAL A 318 -7.92 17.05 6.37
CA VAL A 318 -8.47 16.46 5.13
C VAL A 318 -9.43 17.44 4.46
N ILE A 319 -9.31 17.59 3.15
CA ILE A 319 -10.26 18.31 2.28
C ILE A 319 -10.81 17.28 1.31
N ALA A 320 -12.09 16.96 1.44
CA ALA A 320 -12.74 15.93 0.63
C ALA A 320 -14.05 16.47 0.04
N ASP A 321 -14.59 15.76 -0.95
CA ASP A 321 -16.00 15.92 -1.29
C ASP A 321 -16.86 15.42 -0.13
N PRO A 322 -17.99 16.09 0.18
CA PRO A 322 -18.88 15.66 1.25
C PRO A 322 -19.30 14.19 1.12
N GLY A 323 -19.08 13.42 2.19
CA GLY A 323 -19.34 11.98 2.26
C GLY A 323 -18.09 11.11 2.13
N ASN A 324 -16.95 11.67 1.69
CA ASN A 324 -15.70 10.92 1.53
C ASN A 324 -14.72 11.11 2.70
N GLU A 325 -15.07 11.89 3.71
CA GLU A 325 -14.18 12.24 4.83
C GLU A 325 -13.78 11.01 5.64
N GLU A 326 -14.77 10.18 6.00
CA GLU A 326 -14.53 8.98 6.80
C GLU A 326 -13.67 7.95 6.06
N GLU A 327 -13.90 7.77 4.75
CA GLU A 327 -13.09 6.88 3.92
C GLU A 327 -11.62 7.35 3.90
N ALA A 328 -11.39 8.64 3.70
CA ALA A 328 -10.05 9.23 3.65
C ALA A 328 -9.30 9.02 4.97
N VAL A 329 -9.93 9.37 6.09
CA VAL A 329 -9.31 9.21 7.43
C VAL A 329 -9.09 7.74 7.77
N THR A 330 -10.04 6.86 7.44
CA THR A 330 -9.90 5.41 7.66
C THR A 330 -8.71 4.85 6.88
N ARG A 331 -8.55 5.25 5.60
CA ARG A 331 -7.44 4.79 4.76
C ARG A 331 -6.08 5.34 5.21
N LEU A 332 -6.02 6.53 5.79
CA LEU A 332 -4.82 7.03 6.51
C LEU A 332 -4.54 6.18 7.75
N GLY A 333 -5.58 5.87 8.53
CA GLY A 333 -5.46 5.00 9.70
C GLY A 333 -4.94 3.60 9.36
N ARG A 334 -5.27 3.05 8.18
CA ARG A 334 -4.75 1.73 7.75
C ARG A 334 -3.22 1.69 7.68
N ILE A 335 -2.56 2.80 7.39
CA ILE A 335 -1.10 2.91 7.32
C ILE A 335 -0.51 3.69 8.51
N GLY A 336 -1.25 3.78 9.61
CA GLY A 336 -0.79 4.39 10.87
C GLY A 336 -0.73 5.92 10.87
N PHE A 337 -1.32 6.60 9.90
CA PHE A 337 -1.43 8.07 9.88
C PHE A 337 -2.62 8.55 10.72
N ASP A 338 -2.53 8.32 12.04
CA ASP A 338 -3.61 8.63 13.00
C ASP A 338 -3.66 10.10 13.43
N ASN A 339 -2.67 10.92 13.06
CA ASN A 339 -2.56 12.34 13.45
C ASN A 339 -3.41 13.27 12.56
N VAL A 340 -4.67 12.91 12.35
CA VAL A 340 -5.63 13.73 11.61
C VAL A 340 -6.32 14.67 12.60
N ALA A 341 -6.21 15.98 12.38
CA ALA A 341 -6.81 17.00 13.25
C ALA A 341 -8.30 17.22 12.98
N GLY A 342 -8.77 16.86 11.78
CA GLY A 342 -10.13 17.09 11.31
C GLY A 342 -10.20 17.13 9.79
N TYR A 343 -11.38 17.49 9.30
CA TYR A 343 -11.64 17.75 7.89
C TYR A 343 -12.27 19.13 7.69
N LEU A 344 -12.04 19.75 6.52
CA LEU A 344 -12.69 21.00 6.16
C LEU A 344 -14.19 20.76 5.96
N LYS A 345 -15.01 21.37 6.83
CA LYS A 345 -16.46 21.28 6.74
C LYS A 345 -16.94 21.80 5.38
N ASP A 346 -17.84 21.07 4.72
CA ASP A 346 -18.41 21.38 3.40
C ASP A 346 -17.40 21.36 2.24
N GLY A 347 -16.18 20.85 2.47
CA GLY A 347 -15.14 20.72 1.45
C GLY A 347 -14.77 22.06 0.81
N LEU A 348 -14.53 22.07 -0.50
CA LEU A 348 -14.14 23.30 -1.20
C LEU A 348 -15.25 24.37 -1.23
N ARG A 349 -16.53 23.99 -1.06
CA ARG A 349 -17.64 24.96 -1.02
C ARG A 349 -17.51 25.95 0.14
N ALA A 350 -16.78 25.58 1.19
CA ALA A 350 -16.46 26.48 2.30
C ALA A 350 -15.68 27.74 1.86
N LEU A 351 -15.07 27.73 0.67
CA LEU A 351 -14.30 28.84 0.11
C LEU A 351 -15.09 29.75 -0.84
N GLU A 352 -16.38 29.51 -1.07
CA GLU A 352 -17.20 30.31 -2.02
C GLU A 352 -17.15 31.82 -1.78
N HIS A 353 -16.98 32.25 -0.53
CA HIS A 353 -16.89 33.65 -0.12
C HIS A 353 -15.46 34.10 0.24
N ARG A 354 -14.45 33.28 -0.10
CA ARG A 354 -13.03 33.50 0.23
C ARG A 354 -12.12 33.23 -0.99
N PRO A 355 -12.33 33.92 -2.13
CA PRO A 355 -11.58 33.67 -3.37
C PRO A 355 -10.07 33.91 -3.22
N GLU A 356 -9.64 34.71 -2.23
CA GLU A 356 -8.23 34.96 -1.94
C GLU A 356 -7.49 33.72 -1.41
N LEU A 357 -8.23 32.70 -0.97
CA LEU A 357 -7.68 31.42 -0.50
C LEU A 357 -7.63 30.36 -1.60
N VAL A 358 -8.18 30.64 -2.79
CA VAL A 358 -8.30 29.66 -3.87
C VAL A 358 -7.10 29.78 -4.81
N ALA A 359 -6.52 28.63 -5.14
CA ALA A 359 -5.49 28.49 -6.16
C ALA A 359 -5.92 27.48 -7.24
N SER A 360 -5.17 27.42 -8.33
CA SER A 360 -5.39 26.48 -9.44
C SER A 360 -4.04 25.90 -9.89
N LEU A 361 -4.06 24.69 -10.43
CA LEU A 361 -2.93 24.09 -11.14
C LEU A 361 -3.25 24.14 -12.64
N PRO A 362 -2.65 25.07 -13.41
CA PRO A 362 -2.80 25.11 -14.85
C PRO A 362 -2.51 23.75 -15.48
N ARG A 363 -3.17 23.45 -16.59
CA ARG A 363 -2.96 22.19 -17.30
C ARG A 363 -2.73 22.47 -18.78
N ILE A 364 -1.88 21.64 -19.37
CA ILE A 364 -1.44 21.79 -20.75
C ILE A 364 -1.66 20.47 -21.50
N THR A 365 -2.11 20.55 -22.74
CA THR A 365 -2.25 19.39 -23.62
C THR A 365 -0.90 19.00 -24.24
N ALA A 366 -0.82 17.78 -24.78
CA ALA A 366 0.38 17.34 -25.49
C ALA A 366 0.74 18.24 -26.70
N MET A 367 -0.27 18.76 -27.40
CA MET A 367 -0.09 19.68 -28.52
C MET A 367 0.49 21.02 -28.08
N GLU A 368 -0.11 21.64 -27.06
CA GLU A 368 0.37 22.92 -26.51
C GLU A 368 1.79 22.77 -25.92
N LEU A 369 2.09 21.64 -25.26
CA LEU A 369 3.44 21.36 -24.78
C LEU A 369 4.43 21.23 -25.95
N HIS A 370 4.04 20.56 -27.02
CA HIS A 370 4.89 20.43 -28.20
C HIS A 370 5.23 21.79 -28.82
N GLU A 371 4.23 22.68 -28.94
CA GLU A 371 4.44 24.06 -29.39
C GLU A 371 5.35 24.84 -28.42
N ALA A 372 5.08 24.75 -27.12
CA ALA A 372 5.87 25.44 -26.09
C ALA A 372 7.34 25.00 -26.07
N LEU A 373 7.63 23.73 -26.41
CA LEU A 373 9.01 23.22 -26.52
C LEU A 373 9.78 23.78 -27.72
N THR A 374 9.10 24.38 -28.70
CA THR A 374 9.75 25.07 -29.84
C THR A 374 10.01 26.55 -29.59
N ALA A 375 9.49 27.11 -28.50
CA ALA A 375 9.65 28.52 -28.16
C ALA A 375 11.12 28.84 -27.81
N PRO A 376 11.57 30.10 -27.96
CA PRO A 376 12.93 30.51 -27.59
C PRO A 376 13.30 30.25 -26.12
N GLN A 377 12.31 30.23 -25.23
CA GLN A 377 12.43 29.89 -23.82
C GLN A 377 11.45 28.76 -23.49
N PRO A 378 11.81 27.50 -23.78
CA PRO A 378 10.92 26.37 -23.54
C PRO A 378 10.74 26.11 -22.03
N PRO A 379 9.59 25.56 -21.61
CA PRO A 379 9.40 25.14 -20.23
C PRO A 379 10.36 24.01 -19.87
N MET A 380 10.73 23.90 -18.60
CA MET A 380 11.35 22.67 -18.10
C MET A 380 10.29 21.58 -17.95
N VAL A 381 10.53 20.42 -18.56
CA VAL A 381 9.66 19.26 -18.41
C VAL A 381 10.20 18.36 -17.30
N VAL A 382 9.39 18.10 -16.27
CA VAL A 382 9.72 17.23 -15.14
C VAL A 382 8.91 15.94 -15.26
N ASP A 383 9.60 14.82 -15.47
CA ASP A 383 8.99 13.49 -15.46
C ASP A 383 9.07 12.90 -14.05
N VAL A 384 7.92 12.73 -13.39
CA VAL A 384 7.83 12.20 -12.02
C VAL A 384 7.61 10.68 -11.97
N ARG A 385 7.76 9.97 -13.10
CA ARG A 385 7.76 8.51 -13.14
C ARG A 385 9.05 7.94 -12.55
N THR A 386 9.06 6.63 -12.32
CA THR A 386 10.27 5.91 -11.91
C THR A 386 11.35 5.99 -13.00
N GLU A 387 12.61 5.83 -12.60
CA GLU A 387 13.74 5.78 -13.54
C GLU A 387 13.54 4.69 -14.62
N LYS A 388 13.02 3.53 -14.22
CA LYS A 388 12.72 2.43 -15.16
C LYS A 388 11.70 2.80 -16.22
N GLU A 389 10.63 3.49 -15.83
CA GLU A 389 9.61 4.00 -16.78
C GLU A 389 10.21 5.06 -17.72
N TRP A 390 11.07 5.94 -17.20
CA TRP A 390 11.73 6.99 -17.98
C TRP A 390 12.72 6.43 -19.00
N GLN A 391 13.54 5.46 -18.60
CA GLN A 391 14.50 4.77 -19.49
C GLN A 391 13.81 3.98 -20.61
N ALA A 392 12.61 3.45 -20.36
CA ALA A 392 11.81 2.77 -21.38
C ALA A 392 11.27 3.74 -22.46
N GLY A 393 11.23 5.04 -22.18
CA GLY A 393 10.83 6.09 -23.11
C GLY A 393 10.29 7.32 -22.38
N HIS A 394 10.65 8.51 -22.85
CA HIS A 394 10.35 9.78 -22.19
C HIS A 394 10.18 10.94 -23.19
N ILE A 395 9.63 12.06 -22.71
CA ILE A 395 9.54 13.30 -23.50
C ILE A 395 10.98 13.83 -23.70
N PRO A 396 11.42 14.11 -24.94
CA PRO A 396 12.76 14.61 -25.20
C PRO A 396 13.10 15.86 -24.38
N GLY A 397 14.25 15.86 -23.72
CA GLY A 397 14.68 16.98 -22.86
C GLY A 397 14.02 17.03 -21.48
N SER A 398 13.14 16.08 -21.13
CA SER A 398 12.60 15.98 -19.77
C SER A 398 13.67 15.58 -18.76
N ARG A 399 13.55 16.11 -17.53
CA ARG A 399 14.36 15.70 -16.38
C ARG A 399 13.58 14.71 -15.53
N ASN A 400 14.13 13.52 -15.29
CA ASN A 400 13.52 12.56 -14.38
C ASN A 400 13.79 12.93 -12.92
N ILE A 401 12.71 13.19 -12.18
CA ILE A 401 12.72 13.38 -10.73
C ILE A 401 11.53 12.57 -10.20
N PRO A 402 11.72 11.29 -9.85
CA PRO A 402 10.63 10.43 -9.39
C PRO A 402 9.85 11.08 -8.24
N LEU A 403 8.53 10.89 -8.22
CA LEU A 403 7.64 11.61 -7.29
C LEU A 403 8.05 11.47 -5.81
N ASN A 404 8.54 10.30 -5.40
CA ASN A 404 9.02 10.06 -4.03
C ASN A 404 10.25 10.89 -3.65
N HIS A 405 11.04 11.30 -4.63
CA HIS A 405 12.25 12.12 -4.46
C HIS A 405 12.02 13.61 -4.77
N LEU A 406 10.80 13.99 -5.15
CA LEU A 406 10.52 15.34 -5.67
C LEU A 406 10.77 16.44 -4.63
N ARG A 407 10.34 16.25 -3.38
CA ARG A 407 10.55 17.22 -2.28
C ARG A 407 12.03 17.45 -2.01
N GLU A 408 12.82 16.38 -1.98
CA GLU A 408 14.25 16.42 -1.68
C GLU A 408 15.06 17.09 -2.79
N ARG A 409 14.58 16.94 -4.04
CA ARG A 409 15.23 17.44 -5.25
C ARG A 409 14.60 18.73 -5.78
N LEU A 410 13.82 19.45 -4.97
CA LEU A 410 13.19 20.73 -5.36
C LEU A 410 14.19 21.77 -5.87
N ALA A 411 15.43 21.75 -5.37
CA ALA A 411 16.50 22.66 -5.80
C ALA A 411 16.91 22.45 -7.27
N GLU A 412 16.61 21.29 -7.85
CA GLU A 412 16.85 20.99 -9.26
C GLU A 412 15.79 21.58 -10.19
N ILE A 413 14.67 22.04 -9.63
CA ILE A 413 13.55 22.63 -10.35
C ILE A 413 13.62 24.14 -10.15
N PRO A 414 13.78 24.92 -11.23
CA PRO A 414 13.93 26.37 -11.16
C PRO A 414 12.64 27.04 -10.69
N SER A 415 12.81 28.21 -10.10
CA SER A 415 11.73 29.00 -9.49
C SER A 415 11.20 30.12 -10.39
N ASP A 416 11.96 30.46 -11.43
CA ASP A 416 11.82 31.66 -12.25
C ASP A 416 11.46 31.38 -13.72
N GLN A 417 11.32 30.10 -14.10
CA GLN A 417 10.89 29.69 -15.44
C GLN A 417 9.68 28.75 -15.40
N PRO A 418 8.92 28.63 -16.51
CA PRO A 418 7.80 27.70 -16.59
C PRO A 418 8.23 26.24 -16.41
N VAL A 419 7.45 25.48 -15.66
CA VAL A 419 7.65 24.05 -15.40
C VAL A 419 6.40 23.28 -15.82
N VAL A 420 6.58 22.21 -16.59
CA VAL A 420 5.52 21.26 -16.91
C VAL A 420 5.85 19.92 -16.26
N VAL A 421 5.01 19.50 -15.32
CA VAL A 421 5.13 18.20 -14.65
C VAL A 421 4.26 17.17 -15.37
N HIS A 422 4.77 15.95 -15.54
CA HIS A 422 3.98 14.85 -16.06
C HIS A 422 4.37 13.52 -15.44
N CYS A 423 3.45 12.57 -15.57
CA CYS A 423 3.71 11.18 -15.27
C CYS A 423 3.20 10.30 -16.42
N GLU A 424 2.85 9.04 -16.14
CA GLU A 424 2.31 8.14 -17.15
C GLU A 424 0.89 8.53 -17.63
N GLY A 425 0.02 8.95 -16.71
CA GLY A 425 -1.41 9.17 -17.01
C GLY A 425 -2.12 10.25 -16.18
N GLY A 426 -1.38 11.11 -15.48
CA GLY A 426 -1.91 12.29 -14.78
C GLY A 426 -1.98 12.19 -13.24
N TYR A 427 -2.18 11.00 -12.66
CA TYR A 427 -2.38 10.88 -11.20
C TYR A 427 -1.16 11.33 -10.38
N ARG A 428 0.04 10.82 -10.67
CA ARG A 428 1.28 11.21 -9.96
C ARG A 428 1.68 12.67 -10.25
N SER A 429 1.34 13.20 -11.42
CA SER A 429 1.71 14.56 -11.78
C SER A 429 0.77 15.61 -11.19
N ALA A 430 -0.48 15.28 -10.88
CA ALA A 430 -1.33 16.10 -10.02
C ALA A 430 -0.72 16.23 -8.60
N ILE A 431 -0.26 15.12 -8.01
CA ILE A 431 0.47 15.14 -6.73
C ILE A 431 1.73 16.02 -6.87
N GLY A 432 2.57 15.75 -7.87
CA GLY A 432 3.80 16.51 -8.12
C GLY A 432 3.55 18.00 -8.32
N GLY A 433 2.53 18.38 -9.09
CA GLY A 433 2.13 19.78 -9.28
C GLY A 433 1.71 20.44 -7.98
N SER A 434 0.91 19.76 -7.14
CA SER A 434 0.52 20.28 -5.82
C SER A 434 1.72 20.49 -4.89
N LEU A 435 2.73 19.61 -4.94
CA LEU A 435 3.96 19.76 -4.16
C LEU A 435 4.81 20.95 -4.61
N LEU A 436 4.86 21.20 -5.92
CA LEU A 436 5.56 22.38 -6.45
C LEU A 436 4.85 23.68 -6.05
N LEU A 437 3.52 23.71 -6.13
CA LEU A 437 2.72 24.86 -5.68
C LEU A 437 2.89 25.10 -4.17
N GLU A 438 2.83 24.04 -3.36
CA GLU A 438 3.04 24.11 -1.90
C GLU A 438 4.46 24.61 -1.55
N ALA A 439 5.47 24.22 -2.34
CA ALA A 439 6.85 24.73 -2.23
C ALA A 439 7.03 26.17 -2.76
N GLY A 440 5.95 26.85 -3.18
CA GLY A 440 5.97 28.24 -3.62
C GLY A 440 6.37 28.45 -5.08
N ARG A 441 6.36 27.40 -5.92
CA ARG A 441 6.51 27.55 -7.38
C ARG A 441 5.21 28.12 -7.96
N THR A 442 5.30 29.17 -8.76
CA THR A 442 4.12 29.90 -9.27
C THR A 442 3.83 29.64 -10.75
N ASN A 443 4.76 29.07 -11.50
CA ASN A 443 4.64 28.82 -12.94
C ASN A 443 4.72 27.32 -13.26
N VAL A 444 3.75 26.56 -12.74
CA VAL A 444 3.67 25.10 -12.85
C VAL A 444 2.43 24.72 -13.66
N SER A 445 2.58 23.81 -14.61
CA SER A 445 1.46 23.17 -15.32
C SER A 445 1.54 21.65 -15.28
N ASP A 446 0.40 20.97 -15.24
CA ASP A 446 0.30 19.51 -15.34
C ASP A 446 -0.06 19.07 -16.78
N LEU A 447 0.66 18.08 -17.32
CA LEU A 447 0.38 17.55 -18.66
C LEU A 447 -0.84 16.61 -18.63
N ILE A 448 -1.90 17.03 -19.31
CA ILE A 448 -3.15 16.25 -19.41
C ILE A 448 -2.88 14.91 -20.10
N GLY A 449 -3.24 13.81 -19.43
CA GLY A 449 -3.05 12.44 -19.93
C GLY A 449 -1.60 11.94 -19.90
N GLY A 450 -0.66 12.75 -19.42
CA GLY A 450 0.74 12.38 -19.22
C GLY A 450 1.46 11.89 -20.48
N TYR A 451 2.45 11.02 -20.26
CA TYR A 451 3.28 10.46 -21.33
C TYR A 451 2.47 9.65 -22.36
N LYS A 452 1.37 8.99 -21.94
CA LYS A 452 0.47 8.30 -22.88
C LYS A 452 -0.12 9.24 -23.93
N ALA A 453 -0.61 10.40 -23.49
CA ALA A 453 -1.16 11.42 -24.40
C ALA A 453 -0.07 12.02 -25.29
N TRP A 454 1.10 12.32 -24.72
CA TRP A 454 2.26 12.79 -25.49
C TRP A 454 2.66 11.79 -26.59
N ASN A 455 2.78 10.52 -26.23
CA ASN A 455 3.22 9.48 -27.15
C ASN A 455 2.20 9.28 -28.28
N ALA A 456 0.91 9.25 -27.96
CA ALA A 456 -0.15 9.16 -28.97
C ALA A 456 -0.14 10.36 -29.94
N PHE A 457 0.08 11.57 -29.42
CA PHE A 457 0.22 12.78 -30.24
C PHE A 457 1.45 12.70 -31.16
N ALA A 458 2.63 12.35 -30.62
CA ALA A 458 3.86 12.28 -31.39
C ALA A 458 3.79 11.26 -32.54
N HIS A 459 3.15 10.11 -32.32
CA HIS A 459 2.90 9.13 -33.38
C HIS A 459 2.00 9.70 -34.49
N THR A 460 0.97 10.44 -34.12
CA THR A 460 0.04 11.04 -35.10
C THR A 460 0.73 12.13 -35.92
N ALA A 461 1.52 13.00 -35.28
CA ALA A 461 2.25 14.07 -35.95
C ALA A 461 3.25 13.54 -37.00
N VAL A 462 3.99 12.48 -36.67
CA VAL A 462 4.95 11.83 -37.59
C VAL A 462 4.26 11.20 -38.81
N VAL A 463 3.10 10.56 -38.60
CA VAL A 463 2.32 9.97 -39.70
C VAL A 463 1.77 11.07 -40.63
N THR A 464 1.35 12.21 -40.09
CA THR A 464 0.88 13.34 -40.92
C THR A 464 1.99 14.08 -41.66
N SER A 465 3.22 14.14 -41.12
CA SER A 465 4.36 14.76 -41.80
C SER A 465 5.05 13.87 -42.83
N GLY A 466 4.89 12.54 -42.75
CA GLY A 466 5.47 11.57 -43.69
C GLY A 466 4.57 11.22 -44.89
N GLY A 467 3.37 11.79 -44.98
CA GLY A 467 2.37 11.54 -46.04
C GLY A 467 2.38 12.54 -47.20
N GLY A 468 3.33 13.47 -47.24
CA GLY A 468 3.49 14.43 -48.33
C GLY A 468 4.91 14.36 -48.90
N ASN A 469 5.01 13.70 -50.07
CA ASN A 469 6.14 13.60 -51.02
C ASN A 469 7.49 14.25 -50.66
#